data_AF-A0A4V2XYN6-F1
#
_entry.id   AF-A0A4V2XYN6-F1
#
_cell.length_a   1.000
_cell.length_b   1.000
_cell.length_c   1.000
_cell.angle_alpha   90.00
_cell.angle_beta   90.00
_cell.angle_gamma   90.00
#
_symmetry.space_group_name_H-M   'P 1'
#
loop_
_entity.id
_entity.type
_entity.pdbx_description
1 polymer ?
#
loop_
_entity_poly.entity_id
_entity_poly.type
_entity_poly.pdbx_seq_one_letter_code
_entity_poly.pdbx_strand_id
1 'polypeptide(L)'
;MRLEILPVLGIGDVTEGDDLAALIATAAPWLRDGDVLVVTSKIVSKAEGRLVDVPADGPERLAARDEVLAAETARVVATRGATQIVQTHHGFVMASAGIDASNVDKTRLVLLPQDPDASARALRTALRERYRLDVAVIVTDTMGRPWRNGLTDVALGVAGMPAIRDHRGEVDPYGNELQLTQMAIVDELAGAGELIKGKCDQVPVAVVRGYLTATAPDDGVGARALLRDAELDLFSLGTAEARAAGLAAAATLPDAPGDAPADPAAVRRAIAVVAGVVAPGTVFTPVTDDEVRAALSAAVPGWPERATALVLGHPPTPVDPAGLVRLGADLQRLRTALAAEGVPSALLPPPPGSTAGACLAL
;
A
#
# COMPACT_ATOMS: atom_id res chain seq x y z
N MET A 1 -18.92 0.80 30.78
CA MET A 1 -19.58 0.64 29.47
C MET A 1 -19.84 -0.84 29.25
N ARG A 2 -21.04 -1.23 28.80
CA ARG A 2 -21.34 -2.61 28.38
C ARG A 2 -21.52 -2.59 26.86
N LEU A 3 -20.79 -3.46 26.16
CA LEU A 3 -20.92 -3.67 24.73
C LEU A 3 -21.64 -5.00 24.48
N GLU A 4 -22.57 -4.99 23.52
CA GLU A 4 -23.28 -6.18 23.05
C GLU A 4 -23.10 -6.28 21.54
N ILE A 5 -22.89 -7.50 21.04
CA ILE A 5 -22.77 -7.80 19.60
C ILE A 5 -23.89 -8.78 19.28
N LEU A 6 -24.86 -8.32 18.48
CA LEU A 6 -26.12 -9.03 18.22
C LEU A 6 -26.20 -9.40 16.73
N PRO A 7 -26.51 -10.65 16.36
CA PRO A 7 -26.69 -11.02 14.96
C PRO A 7 -28.07 -10.57 14.45
N VAL A 8 -28.14 -10.09 13.20
CA VAL A 8 -29.41 -9.89 12.51
C VAL A 8 -29.72 -11.13 11.68
N LEU A 9 -30.57 -11.99 12.23
CA LEU A 9 -31.00 -13.24 11.60
C LEU A 9 -32.19 -13.00 10.67
N GLY A 10 -32.33 -13.81 9.62
CA GLY A 10 -33.53 -13.82 8.77
C GLY A 10 -33.55 -12.81 7.62
N ILE A 11 -32.40 -12.20 7.27
CA ILE A 11 -32.29 -11.35 6.07
C ILE A 11 -32.44 -12.19 4.77
N GLY A 12 -31.99 -13.44 4.78
CA GLY A 12 -32.04 -14.32 3.60
C GLY A 12 -31.03 -13.95 2.52
N ASP A 13 -31.28 -14.41 1.30
CA ASP A 13 -30.44 -14.13 0.14
C ASP A 13 -30.82 -12.79 -0.50
N VAL A 14 -29.86 -11.87 -0.54
CA VAL A 14 -30.00 -10.56 -1.19
C VAL A 14 -29.69 -10.65 -2.68
N THR A 15 -30.47 -9.98 -3.50
CA THR A 15 -30.39 -9.90 -4.95
C THR A 15 -30.35 -8.44 -5.43
N GLU A 16 -30.10 -8.25 -6.72
CA GLU A 16 -30.02 -6.92 -7.33
C GLU A 16 -31.33 -6.13 -7.19
N GLY A 17 -31.22 -4.89 -6.69
CA GLY A 17 -32.36 -4.01 -6.45
C GLY A 17 -33.05 -4.20 -5.11
N ASP A 18 -32.64 -5.17 -4.28
CA ASP A 18 -33.25 -5.38 -2.96
C ASP A 18 -33.03 -4.19 -2.02
N ASP A 19 -34.08 -3.86 -1.27
CA ASP A 19 -34.07 -2.75 -0.31
C ASP A 19 -33.49 -3.19 1.04
N LEU A 20 -32.18 -3.00 1.20
CA LEU A 20 -31.46 -3.38 2.41
C LEU A 20 -32.03 -2.77 3.69
N ALA A 21 -32.53 -1.54 3.65
CA ALA A 21 -33.10 -0.91 4.85
C ALA A 21 -34.38 -1.63 5.28
N ALA A 22 -35.23 -2.00 4.31
CA ALA A 22 -36.46 -2.74 4.59
C ALA A 22 -36.18 -4.16 5.10
N LEU A 23 -35.22 -4.86 4.49
CA LEU A 23 -34.80 -6.19 4.94
C LEU A 23 -34.25 -6.15 6.37
N ILE A 24 -33.35 -5.21 6.67
CA ILE A 24 -32.74 -5.07 7.99
C ILE A 24 -33.79 -4.68 9.04
N ALA A 25 -34.64 -3.69 8.76
CA ALA A 25 -35.67 -3.25 9.70
C ALA A 25 -36.71 -4.35 9.99
N THR A 26 -37.02 -5.19 9.00
CA THR A 26 -37.92 -6.34 9.16
C THR A 26 -37.27 -7.45 9.99
N ALA A 27 -36.00 -7.76 9.73
CA ALA A 27 -35.24 -8.80 10.43
C ALA A 27 -34.85 -8.40 11.87
N ALA A 28 -34.68 -7.11 12.12
CA ALA A 28 -34.29 -6.56 13.41
C ALA A 28 -35.25 -5.45 13.90
N PRO A 29 -36.52 -5.79 14.22
CA PRO A 29 -37.47 -4.82 14.77
C PRO A 29 -37.08 -4.33 16.17
N TRP A 30 -36.04 -4.91 16.76
CA TRP A 30 -35.45 -4.58 18.06
C TRP A 30 -34.31 -3.55 17.98
N LEU A 31 -33.97 -3.07 16.78
CA LEU A 31 -33.02 -1.95 16.60
C LEU A 31 -33.49 -0.71 17.37
N ARG A 32 -32.53 0.07 17.83
CA ARG A 32 -32.79 1.32 18.55
C ARG A 32 -31.71 2.36 18.24
N ASP A 33 -32.01 3.60 18.60
CA ASP A 33 -31.09 4.72 18.40
C ASP A 33 -29.74 4.47 19.09
N GLY A 34 -28.67 4.89 18.42
CA GLY A 34 -27.27 4.70 18.85
C GLY A 34 -26.70 3.30 18.59
N ASP A 35 -27.46 2.39 18.00
CA ASP A 35 -26.92 1.12 17.49
C ASP A 35 -25.96 1.38 16.30
N VAL A 36 -24.91 0.56 16.20
CA VAL A 36 -23.98 0.55 15.06
C VAL A 36 -24.20 -0.72 14.24
N LEU A 37 -24.64 -0.57 13.00
CA LEU A 37 -24.84 -1.69 12.07
C LEU A 37 -23.52 -1.97 11.35
N VAL A 38 -23.01 -3.18 11.51
CA VAL A 38 -21.84 -3.70 10.82
C VAL A 38 -22.33 -4.61 9.69
N VAL A 39 -22.31 -4.09 8.47
CA VAL A 39 -22.93 -4.67 7.27
C VAL A 39 -21.85 -5.18 6.33
N THR A 40 -21.88 -6.45 5.95
CA THR A 40 -20.93 -6.96 4.95
C THR A 40 -21.13 -6.29 3.59
N SER A 41 -20.02 -5.95 2.93
CA SER A 41 -19.96 -5.43 1.57
C SER A 41 -20.73 -6.29 0.59
N LYS A 42 -20.75 -7.62 0.79
CA LYS A 42 -21.38 -8.57 -0.13
C LYS A 42 -22.87 -8.30 -0.36
N ILE A 43 -23.65 -8.01 0.69
CA ILE A 43 -25.08 -7.73 0.49
C ILE A 43 -25.31 -6.34 -0.12
N VAL A 44 -24.41 -5.38 0.17
CA VAL A 44 -24.40 -4.06 -0.45
C VAL A 44 -24.14 -4.20 -1.95
N SER A 45 -23.06 -4.88 -2.31
CA SER A 45 -22.69 -5.20 -3.68
C SER A 45 -23.81 -5.91 -4.45
N LYS A 46 -24.45 -6.91 -3.84
CA LYS A 46 -25.57 -7.62 -4.48
C LYS A 46 -26.74 -6.68 -4.73
N ALA A 47 -27.18 -5.93 -3.73
CA ALA A 47 -28.28 -4.97 -3.86
C ALA A 47 -27.98 -3.89 -4.92
N GLU A 48 -26.72 -3.47 -5.05
CA GLU A 48 -26.26 -2.47 -6.01
C GLU A 48 -25.91 -3.04 -7.40
N GLY A 49 -26.13 -4.32 -7.65
CA GLY A 49 -25.85 -4.93 -8.96
C GLY A 49 -24.36 -5.04 -9.30
N ARG A 50 -23.47 -5.06 -8.30
CA ARG A 50 -22.02 -5.25 -8.45
C ARG A 50 -21.65 -6.72 -8.66
N LEU A 51 -22.34 -7.37 -9.59
CA LEU A 51 -22.15 -8.75 -10.00
C LEU A 51 -21.63 -8.81 -11.42
N VAL A 52 -20.65 -9.67 -11.68
CA VAL A 52 -20.11 -9.92 -13.03
C VAL A 52 -20.28 -11.38 -13.39
N ASP A 53 -20.89 -11.64 -14.53
CA ASP A 53 -21.01 -12.99 -15.08
C ASP A 53 -19.66 -13.44 -15.65
N VAL A 54 -19.30 -14.69 -15.35
CA VAL A 54 -18.05 -15.34 -15.75
C VAL A 54 -18.31 -16.81 -16.11
N PRO A 55 -17.50 -17.44 -16.98
CA PRO A 55 -17.60 -18.88 -17.24
C PRO A 55 -17.52 -19.70 -15.95
N ALA A 56 -18.29 -20.79 -15.84
CA ALA A 56 -18.39 -21.57 -14.61
C ALA A 56 -17.04 -22.15 -14.15
N ASP A 57 -16.25 -22.66 -15.11
CA ASP A 57 -15.00 -23.40 -14.88
C ASP A 57 -13.99 -23.13 -16.01
N GLY A 58 -12.79 -23.71 -15.91
CA GLY A 58 -11.83 -23.76 -17.03
C GLY A 58 -10.89 -22.55 -17.15
N PRO A 59 -9.99 -22.56 -18.13
CA PRO A 59 -9.05 -21.47 -18.38
C PRO A 59 -9.75 -20.16 -18.75
N GLU A 60 -10.93 -20.23 -19.38
CA GLU A 60 -11.74 -19.06 -19.75
C GLU A 60 -12.25 -18.33 -18.50
N ARG A 61 -12.60 -19.05 -17.43
CA ARG A 61 -12.96 -18.44 -16.15
C ARG A 61 -11.79 -17.67 -15.55
N LEU A 62 -10.59 -18.25 -15.58
CA LEU A 62 -9.39 -17.61 -15.04
C LEU A 62 -9.10 -16.32 -15.81
N ALA A 63 -9.13 -16.36 -17.15
CA ALA A 63 -8.95 -15.18 -17.98
C ALA A 63 -9.98 -14.09 -17.68
N ALA A 64 -11.28 -14.44 -17.59
CA ALA A 64 -12.32 -13.48 -17.25
C ALA A 64 -12.13 -12.88 -15.84
N ARG A 65 -11.72 -13.69 -14.86
CA ARG A 65 -11.41 -13.20 -13.51
C ARG A 65 -10.21 -12.25 -13.52
N ASP A 66 -9.17 -12.55 -14.30
CA ASP A 66 -7.97 -11.71 -14.40
C ASP A 66 -8.29 -10.37 -15.09
N GLU A 67 -9.17 -10.37 -16.10
CA GLU A 67 -9.70 -9.15 -16.73
C GLU A 67 -10.48 -8.29 -15.73
N VAL A 68 -11.37 -8.91 -14.94
CA VAL A 68 -12.13 -8.20 -13.89
C VAL A 68 -11.19 -7.66 -12.81
N LEU A 69 -10.18 -8.44 -12.39
CA LEU A 69 -9.17 -7.99 -11.44
C LEU A 69 -8.39 -6.79 -11.97
N ALA A 70 -7.97 -6.84 -13.23
CA ALA A 70 -7.29 -5.73 -13.87
C ALA A 70 -8.17 -4.47 -13.94
N ALA A 71 -9.47 -4.63 -14.23
CA ALA A 71 -10.42 -3.52 -14.29
C ALA A 71 -10.65 -2.85 -12.93
N GLU A 72 -10.67 -3.62 -11.84
CA GLU A 72 -10.85 -3.12 -10.46
C GLU A 72 -9.53 -2.67 -9.80
N THR A 73 -8.40 -2.84 -10.48
CA THR A 73 -7.05 -2.51 -9.98
C THR A 73 -6.58 -1.15 -10.49
N ALA A 74 -6.25 -0.25 -9.57
CA ALA A 74 -5.54 0.99 -9.87
C ALA A 74 -4.03 0.74 -10.05
N ARG A 75 -3.44 -0.10 -9.19
CA ARG A 75 -2.05 -0.57 -9.34
C ARG A 75 -1.82 -1.91 -8.63
N VAL A 76 -0.89 -2.69 -9.17
CA VAL A 76 -0.39 -3.89 -8.49
C VAL A 76 0.63 -3.49 -7.43
N VAL A 77 0.46 -4.01 -6.21
CA VAL A 77 1.40 -3.77 -5.08
C VAL A 77 2.37 -4.93 -4.99
N ALA A 78 1.88 -6.17 -4.99
CA ALA A 78 2.72 -7.36 -4.88
C ALA A 78 2.08 -8.57 -5.57
N THR A 79 2.89 -9.40 -6.20
CA THR A 79 2.48 -10.65 -6.84
C THR A 79 3.24 -11.83 -6.26
N ARG A 80 2.51 -12.90 -5.91
CA ARG A 80 3.10 -14.18 -5.51
C ARG A 80 2.27 -15.34 -6.06
N GLY A 81 2.80 -15.97 -7.11
CA GLY A 81 2.03 -16.97 -7.87
C GLY A 81 0.76 -16.33 -8.43
N ALA A 82 -0.39 -16.98 -8.23
CA ALA A 82 -1.69 -16.47 -8.67
C ALA A 82 -2.29 -15.38 -7.73
N THR A 83 -1.68 -15.12 -6.57
CA THR A 83 -2.19 -14.11 -5.63
C THR A 83 -1.57 -12.76 -5.93
N GLN A 84 -2.42 -11.75 -6.05
CA GLN A 84 -2.01 -10.35 -6.17
C GLN A 84 -2.58 -9.54 -5.01
N ILE A 85 -1.72 -8.73 -4.38
CA ILE A 85 -2.12 -7.60 -3.55
C ILE A 85 -2.14 -6.39 -4.48
N VAL A 86 -3.27 -5.70 -4.51
CA VAL A 86 -3.51 -4.57 -5.41
C VAL A 86 -4.09 -3.41 -4.63
N GLN A 87 -3.87 -2.20 -5.13
CA GLN A 87 -4.66 -1.04 -4.75
C GLN A 87 -5.87 -0.96 -5.68
N THR A 88 -7.07 -0.93 -5.11
CA THR A 88 -8.32 -0.72 -5.87
C THR A 88 -8.50 0.75 -6.24
N HIS A 89 -9.46 1.07 -7.12
CA HIS A 89 -9.80 2.47 -7.44
C HIS A 89 -10.33 3.28 -6.25
N HIS A 90 -10.84 2.61 -5.22
CA HIS A 90 -11.20 3.24 -3.94
C HIS A 90 -9.96 3.66 -3.14
N GLY A 91 -8.82 2.99 -3.36
CA GLY A 91 -7.58 3.14 -2.60
C GLY A 91 -7.30 2.01 -1.59
N PHE A 92 -8.19 1.01 -1.44
CA PHE A 92 -7.93 -0.14 -0.58
C PHE A 92 -6.78 -0.98 -1.10
N VAL A 93 -5.82 -1.33 -0.23
CA VAL A 93 -4.70 -2.23 -0.56
C VAL A 93 -5.00 -3.62 0.00
N MET A 94 -5.42 -4.54 -0.86
CA MET A 94 -5.91 -5.85 -0.44
C MET A 94 -5.71 -6.93 -1.51
N ALA A 95 -5.97 -8.18 -1.15
CA ALA A 95 -5.85 -9.30 -2.08
C ALA A 95 -6.97 -9.29 -3.12
N SER A 96 -6.63 -9.51 -4.39
CA SER A 96 -7.57 -9.68 -5.50
C SER A 96 -8.67 -8.60 -5.59
N ALA A 97 -8.35 -7.35 -5.24
CA ALA A 97 -9.28 -6.20 -5.26
C ALA A 97 -10.59 -6.37 -4.45
N GLY A 98 -10.65 -7.31 -3.50
CA GLY A 98 -11.89 -7.64 -2.80
C GLY A 98 -12.93 -8.36 -3.67
N ILE A 99 -12.52 -8.86 -4.85
CA ILE A 99 -13.35 -9.69 -5.70
C ILE A 99 -13.59 -11.03 -5.00
N ASP A 100 -14.87 -11.35 -4.79
CA ASP A 100 -15.29 -12.57 -4.12
C ASP A 100 -16.03 -13.51 -5.08
N ALA A 101 -15.73 -14.79 -4.98
CA ALA A 101 -16.40 -15.88 -5.72
C ALA A 101 -17.20 -16.80 -4.79
N SER A 102 -17.27 -16.49 -3.49
CA SER A 102 -17.96 -17.26 -2.46
C SER A 102 -19.37 -16.71 -2.19
N ASN A 103 -20.28 -17.58 -1.78
CA ASN A 103 -21.69 -17.25 -1.49
C ASN A 103 -22.41 -16.58 -2.69
N VAL A 104 -22.00 -16.94 -3.90
CA VAL A 104 -22.65 -16.65 -5.18
C VAL A 104 -22.62 -17.89 -6.07
N ASP A 105 -23.44 -17.89 -7.11
CA ASP A 105 -23.36 -18.92 -8.14
C ASP A 105 -21.95 -18.97 -8.75
N LYS A 106 -21.50 -20.17 -9.14
CA LYS A 106 -20.17 -20.33 -9.72
C LYS A 106 -19.98 -19.44 -10.94
N THR A 107 -21.01 -19.16 -11.72
CA THR A 107 -20.93 -18.29 -12.90
C THR A 107 -20.84 -16.79 -12.58
N ARG A 108 -20.64 -16.40 -11.32
CA ARG A 108 -20.58 -14.99 -10.92
C ARG A 108 -19.41 -14.66 -10.02
N LEU A 109 -19.00 -13.40 -10.10
CA LEU A 109 -18.11 -12.73 -9.17
C LEU A 109 -18.85 -11.55 -8.53
N VAL A 110 -18.57 -11.27 -7.26
CA VAL A 110 -19.02 -10.08 -6.54
C VAL A 110 -17.88 -9.09 -6.49
N LEU A 111 -18.13 -7.87 -6.94
CA LEU A 111 -17.20 -6.74 -6.81
C LEU A 111 -17.55 -5.94 -5.56
N LEU A 112 -16.63 -5.12 -5.07
CA LEU A 112 -16.94 -4.18 -3.99
C LEU A 112 -18.00 -3.14 -4.44
N PRO A 113 -18.76 -2.57 -3.49
CA PRO A 113 -19.60 -1.39 -3.76
C PRO A 113 -18.74 -0.28 -4.36
N GLN A 114 -19.26 0.45 -5.34
CA GLN A 114 -18.48 1.48 -6.06
C GLN A 114 -18.12 2.69 -5.16
N ASP A 115 -18.99 2.99 -4.19
CA ASP A 115 -18.72 3.99 -3.14
C ASP A 115 -19.34 3.49 -1.82
N PRO A 116 -18.60 2.66 -1.05
CA PRO A 116 -19.11 2.08 0.18
C PRO A 116 -19.50 3.12 1.24
N ASP A 117 -18.86 4.30 1.23
CA ASP A 117 -19.24 5.41 2.10
C ASP A 117 -20.62 5.96 1.69
N ALA A 118 -20.86 6.18 0.40
CA ALA A 118 -22.18 6.56 -0.10
C ALA A 118 -23.25 5.50 0.20
N SER A 119 -22.93 4.21 0.06
CA SER A 119 -23.83 3.11 0.42
C SER A 119 -24.21 3.14 1.90
N ALA A 120 -23.23 3.37 2.79
CA ALA A 120 -23.47 3.51 4.23
C ALA A 120 -24.40 4.68 4.56
N ARG A 121 -24.18 5.84 3.92
CA ARG A 121 -25.01 7.05 4.09
C ARG A 121 -26.44 6.84 3.58
N ALA A 122 -26.58 6.19 2.43
CA ALA A 122 -27.88 5.87 1.85
C ALA A 122 -28.68 4.94 2.77
N LEU A 123 -28.05 3.88 3.29
CA LEU A 123 -28.67 2.95 4.22
C LEU A 123 -29.08 3.65 5.54
N ARG A 124 -28.18 4.44 6.13
CA ARG A 124 -28.49 5.24 7.33
C ARG A 124 -29.68 6.18 7.09
N THR A 125 -29.65 6.93 5.99
CA THR A 125 -30.71 7.88 5.63
C THR A 125 -32.05 7.17 5.48
N ALA A 126 -32.08 6.05 4.77
CA ALA A 126 -33.27 5.23 4.61
C ALA A 126 -33.84 4.73 5.94
N LEU A 127 -32.99 4.22 6.85
CA LEU A 127 -33.41 3.75 8.18
C LEU A 127 -33.99 4.91 9.01
N ARG A 128 -33.34 6.07 8.98
CA ARG A 128 -33.79 7.27 9.70
C ARG A 128 -35.12 7.81 9.17
N GLU A 129 -35.28 7.92 7.86
CA GLU A 129 -36.46 8.54 7.25
C GLU A 129 -37.69 7.63 7.32
N ARG A 130 -37.51 6.34 7.03
CA ARG A 130 -38.61 5.39 6.86
C ARG A 130 -38.98 4.66 8.16
N TYR A 131 -38.00 4.42 9.02
CA TYR A 131 -38.16 3.64 10.25
C TYR A 131 -37.90 4.44 11.52
N ARG A 132 -37.52 5.73 11.40
CA ARG A 132 -37.23 6.62 12.53
C ARG A 132 -36.12 6.08 13.45
N LEU A 133 -35.16 5.37 12.88
CA LEU A 133 -34.00 4.81 13.58
C LEU A 133 -32.76 5.68 13.32
N ASP A 134 -32.21 6.27 14.38
CA ASP A 134 -30.93 6.99 14.30
C ASP A 134 -29.76 6.08 14.66
N VAL A 135 -29.14 5.48 13.64
CA VAL A 135 -28.06 4.50 13.78
C VAL A 135 -26.81 4.95 13.03
N ALA A 136 -25.67 4.35 13.37
CA ALA A 136 -24.47 4.40 12.54
C ALA A 136 -24.38 3.14 11.66
N VAL A 137 -23.74 3.24 10.50
CA VAL A 137 -23.57 2.14 9.55
C VAL A 137 -22.10 2.03 9.18
N ILE A 138 -21.55 0.83 9.27
CA ILE A 138 -20.21 0.47 8.79
C ILE A 138 -20.40 -0.62 7.74
N VAL A 139 -19.92 -0.37 6.51
CA VAL A 139 -19.81 -1.39 5.48
C VAL A 139 -18.45 -2.06 5.62
N THR A 140 -18.40 -3.38 5.77
CA THR A 140 -17.17 -4.12 6.05
C THR A 140 -16.84 -5.15 5.00
N ASP A 141 -15.55 -5.42 4.84
CA ASP A 141 -15.12 -6.60 4.09
C ASP A 141 -13.94 -7.27 4.78
N THR A 142 -13.73 -8.54 4.44
CA THR A 142 -12.69 -9.37 5.01
C THR A 142 -11.38 -9.17 4.27
N MET A 143 -10.33 -8.78 5.00
CA MET A 143 -8.99 -8.67 4.44
C MET A 143 -7.90 -9.30 5.30
N GLY A 144 -6.83 -9.69 4.63
CA GLY A 144 -5.57 -10.02 5.28
C GLY A 144 -4.83 -8.73 5.69
N ARG A 145 -3.74 -8.89 6.45
CA ARG A 145 -2.88 -7.77 6.84
C ARG A 145 -1.42 -8.19 6.90
N PRO A 146 -0.47 -7.28 6.62
CA PRO A 146 0.96 -7.59 6.71
C PRO A 146 1.35 -8.18 8.07
N TRP A 147 2.33 -9.09 8.02
CA TRP A 147 3.03 -9.67 9.19
C TRP A 147 2.18 -10.50 10.17
N ARG A 148 0.90 -10.74 9.90
CA ARG A 148 0.03 -11.58 10.75
C ARG A 148 -0.73 -12.59 9.91
N ASN A 149 -0.82 -13.82 10.43
CA ASN A 149 -1.69 -14.84 9.86
C ASN A 149 -3.15 -14.57 10.25
N GLY A 150 -4.07 -15.00 9.39
CA GLY A 150 -5.51 -14.83 9.57
C GLY A 150 -6.07 -13.56 8.93
N LEU A 151 -7.39 -13.58 8.71
CA LEU A 151 -8.15 -12.47 8.15
C LEU A 151 -8.91 -11.75 9.27
N THR A 152 -9.23 -10.48 9.06
CA THR A 152 -10.15 -9.71 9.89
C THR A 152 -11.06 -8.89 8.99
N ASP A 153 -12.26 -8.58 9.46
CA ASP A 153 -13.06 -7.55 8.83
C ASP A 153 -12.47 -6.18 9.16
N VAL A 154 -12.56 -5.28 8.18
CA VAL A 154 -12.25 -3.85 8.31
C VAL A 154 -13.38 -3.03 7.67
N ALA A 155 -13.41 -1.74 7.95
CA ALA A 155 -14.36 -0.82 7.32
C ALA A 155 -13.93 -0.44 5.89
N LEU A 156 -14.85 -0.60 4.94
CA LEU A 156 -14.76 -0.03 3.60
C LEU A 156 -15.56 1.28 3.50
N GLY A 157 -16.61 1.43 4.29
CA GLY A 157 -17.43 2.64 4.32
C GLY A 157 -18.04 2.88 5.70
N VAL A 158 -18.30 4.14 6.06
CA VAL A 158 -18.96 4.49 7.33
C VAL A 158 -19.84 5.74 7.21
N ALA A 159 -20.96 5.73 7.95
CA ALA A 159 -21.86 6.86 8.13
C ALA A 159 -22.37 6.95 9.58
N GLY A 160 -22.63 8.17 10.05
CA GLY A 160 -23.18 8.43 11.40
C GLY A 160 -22.20 8.25 12.56
N MET A 161 -20.91 8.06 12.31
CA MET A 161 -19.86 8.03 13.34
C MET A 161 -18.47 8.32 12.76
N PRO A 162 -17.51 8.80 13.57
CA PRO A 162 -16.14 9.02 13.11
C PRO A 162 -15.40 7.70 12.85
N ALA A 163 -14.62 7.65 11.77
CA ALA A 163 -13.75 6.52 11.45
C ALA A 163 -12.57 6.37 12.44
N ILE A 164 -12.03 7.50 12.90
CA ILE A 164 -10.88 7.58 13.81
C ILE A 164 -11.32 8.22 15.12
N ARG A 165 -10.96 7.59 16.24
CA ARG A 165 -10.93 8.22 17.55
C ARG A 165 -9.53 8.80 17.77
N ASP A 166 -9.44 10.11 17.70
CA ASP A 166 -8.17 10.84 17.86
C ASP A 166 -7.93 11.15 19.34
N HIS A 167 -6.89 10.58 19.91
CA HIS A 167 -6.48 10.84 21.29
C HIS A 167 -5.35 11.88 21.36
N ARG A 168 -4.92 12.46 20.23
CA ARG A 168 -3.82 13.41 20.23
C ARG A 168 -4.19 14.68 21.00
N GLY A 169 -3.28 15.13 21.86
CA GLY A 169 -3.50 16.24 22.78
C GLY A 169 -4.25 15.86 24.07
N GLU A 170 -4.76 14.62 24.20
CA GLU A 170 -5.25 14.13 25.48
C GLU A 170 -4.08 13.85 26.43
N VAL A 171 -4.31 14.03 27.73
CA VAL A 171 -3.32 13.76 28.78
C VAL A 171 -3.70 12.49 29.52
N ASP A 172 -2.77 11.54 29.59
CA ASP A 172 -2.96 10.27 30.28
C ASP A 172 -2.99 10.44 31.82
N PRO A 173 -3.38 9.40 32.59
CA PRO A 173 -3.42 9.48 34.06
C PRO A 173 -2.08 9.76 34.75
N TYR A 174 -0.96 9.69 34.02
CA TYR A 174 0.39 9.96 34.51
C TYR A 174 0.89 11.36 34.12
N GLY A 175 0.09 12.14 33.39
CA GLY A 175 0.43 13.49 32.96
C GLY A 175 1.15 13.56 31.61
N ASN A 176 1.22 12.47 30.84
CA ASN A 176 1.82 12.48 29.52
C ASN A 176 0.79 12.87 28.46
N GLU A 177 1.16 13.81 27.58
CA GLU A 177 0.35 14.14 26.41
C GLU A 177 0.53 13.07 25.30
N LEU A 178 -0.57 12.57 24.78
CA LEU A 178 -0.59 11.62 23.68
C LEU A 178 -0.33 12.37 22.36
N GLN A 179 0.73 12.02 21.63
CA GLN A 179 1.14 12.73 20.41
C GLN A 179 0.75 12.02 19.11
N LEU A 180 0.61 10.69 19.14
CA LEU A 180 0.40 9.85 17.95
C LEU A 180 -0.85 8.97 18.00
N THR A 181 -1.49 8.88 19.16
CA THR A 181 -2.50 7.86 19.42
C THR A 181 -3.78 8.20 18.66
N GLN A 182 -4.02 7.46 17.58
CA GLN A 182 -5.26 7.48 16.82
C GLN A 182 -5.74 6.04 16.68
N MET A 183 -7.01 5.81 16.96
CA MET A 183 -7.61 4.48 16.93
C MET A 183 -8.59 4.40 15.77
N ALA A 184 -8.38 3.44 14.87
CA ALA A 184 -9.31 3.12 13.78
C ALA A 184 -10.53 2.39 14.36
N ILE A 185 -11.39 3.13 15.07
CA ILE A 185 -12.50 2.55 15.83
C ILE A 185 -13.44 1.73 14.95
N VAL A 186 -13.68 2.15 13.72
CA VAL A 186 -14.57 1.41 12.81
C VAL A 186 -13.98 0.06 12.39
N ASP A 187 -12.65 -0.10 12.35
CA ASP A 187 -12.01 -1.39 12.12
C ASP A 187 -12.10 -2.30 13.35
N GLU A 188 -12.03 -1.74 14.56
CA GLU A 188 -12.26 -2.50 15.80
C GLU A 188 -13.70 -3.04 15.86
N LEU A 189 -14.67 -2.19 15.50
CA LEU A 189 -16.09 -2.57 15.44
C LEU A 189 -16.37 -3.55 14.30
N ALA A 190 -15.72 -3.39 13.14
CA ALA A 190 -15.80 -4.34 12.04
C ALA A 190 -15.32 -5.72 12.46
N GLY A 191 -14.13 -5.80 13.07
CA GLY A 191 -13.58 -7.04 13.61
C GLY A 191 -14.46 -7.67 14.69
N ALA A 192 -15.08 -6.85 15.56
CA ALA A 192 -16.03 -7.33 16.57
C ALA A 192 -17.30 -7.92 15.93
N GLY A 193 -17.88 -7.22 14.94
CA GLY A 193 -19.07 -7.68 14.22
C GLY A 193 -18.84 -9.01 13.50
N GLU A 194 -17.65 -9.23 12.94
CA GLU A 194 -17.31 -10.49 12.27
C GLU A 194 -17.43 -11.72 13.19
N LEU A 195 -17.15 -11.58 14.49
CA LEU A 195 -17.22 -12.69 15.45
C LEU A 195 -18.61 -13.34 15.53
N ILE A 196 -19.68 -12.56 15.29
CA ILE A 196 -21.06 -13.07 15.32
C ILE A 196 -21.65 -13.30 13.93
N LYS A 197 -21.12 -12.64 12.89
CA LYS A 197 -21.56 -12.85 11.51
C LYS A 197 -21.17 -14.24 11.02
N GLY A 198 -19.94 -14.66 11.33
CA GLY A 198 -19.36 -15.90 10.83
C GLY A 198 -19.28 -15.94 9.29
N LYS A 199 -18.64 -16.98 8.75
CA LYS A 199 -18.47 -17.13 7.28
C LYS A 199 -19.62 -17.87 6.59
N CYS A 200 -20.29 -18.74 7.32
CA CYS A 200 -21.28 -19.68 6.78
C CYS A 200 -22.67 -19.53 7.41
N ASP A 201 -22.82 -18.65 8.40
CA ASP A 201 -24.02 -18.59 9.25
C ASP A 201 -25.15 -17.73 8.64
N GLN A 202 -24.97 -17.24 7.42
CA GLN A 202 -25.91 -16.37 6.69
C GLN A 202 -26.37 -15.15 7.50
N VAL A 203 -25.45 -14.56 8.28
CA VAL A 203 -25.69 -13.34 9.05
C VAL A 203 -24.88 -12.19 8.42
N PRO A 204 -25.45 -11.44 7.47
CA PRO A 204 -24.70 -10.40 6.77
C PRO A 204 -24.62 -9.09 7.57
N VAL A 205 -25.39 -8.96 8.66
CA VAL A 205 -25.41 -7.76 9.51
C VAL A 205 -25.26 -8.16 10.98
N ALA A 206 -24.33 -7.52 11.66
CA ALA A 206 -24.24 -7.52 13.11
C ALA A 206 -24.57 -6.13 13.66
N VAL A 207 -25.06 -6.06 14.89
CA VAL A 207 -25.33 -4.82 15.59
C VAL A 207 -24.41 -4.73 16.80
N VAL A 208 -23.58 -3.69 16.85
CA VAL A 208 -22.83 -3.33 18.05
C VAL A 208 -23.60 -2.28 18.82
N ARG A 209 -23.96 -2.62 20.05
CA ARG A 209 -24.81 -1.82 20.92
C ARG A 209 -24.09 -1.38 22.18
N GLY A 210 -24.31 -0.13 22.57
CA GLY A 210 -23.72 0.46 23.77
C GLY A 210 -22.35 1.12 23.56
N TYR A 211 -21.86 1.19 22.32
CA TYR A 211 -20.65 1.94 21.99
C TYR A 211 -20.94 3.45 21.86
N LEU A 212 -21.94 3.81 21.06
CA LEU A 212 -22.39 5.20 20.90
C LEU A 212 -23.45 5.53 21.95
N THR A 213 -23.35 6.73 22.53
CA THR A 213 -24.44 7.34 23.33
C THR A 213 -25.44 8.09 22.45
N ALA A 214 -24.97 8.61 21.31
CA ALA A 214 -25.74 9.21 20.23
C ALA A 214 -24.90 9.09 18.94
N THR A 215 -25.56 9.07 17.78
CA THR A 215 -24.84 9.12 16.50
C THR A 215 -24.26 10.51 16.25
N ALA A 216 -23.34 10.60 15.29
CA ALA A 216 -22.87 11.89 14.80
C ALA A 216 -24.00 12.60 14.02
N PRO A 217 -24.14 13.93 14.18
CA PRO A 217 -25.17 14.69 13.47
C PRO A 217 -24.95 14.71 11.95
N ASP A 218 -23.70 14.59 11.51
CA ASP A 218 -23.32 14.41 10.11
C ASP A 218 -22.77 12.99 9.85
N ASP A 219 -22.54 12.66 8.58
CA ASP A 219 -21.98 11.36 8.18
C ASP A 219 -20.44 11.34 8.18
N GLY A 220 -19.80 12.46 8.50
CA GLY A 220 -18.35 12.62 8.44
C GLY A 220 -17.74 12.39 7.05
N VAL A 221 -16.42 12.23 7.05
CA VAL A 221 -15.60 12.06 5.83
C VAL A 221 -15.60 10.62 5.29
N GLY A 222 -16.16 9.66 6.03
CA GLY A 222 -16.19 8.24 5.65
C GLY A 222 -14.91 7.46 5.98
N ALA A 223 -14.85 6.21 5.52
CA ALA A 223 -13.75 5.29 5.75
C ALA A 223 -12.50 5.67 4.94
N ARG A 224 -12.64 6.56 3.94
CA ARG A 224 -11.51 7.18 3.25
C ARG A 224 -10.50 7.82 4.21
N ALA A 225 -10.93 8.26 5.40
CA ALA A 225 -10.01 8.77 6.43
C ALA A 225 -8.99 7.74 6.94
N LEU A 226 -9.24 6.45 6.76
CA LEU A 226 -8.32 5.36 7.12
C LEU A 226 -7.30 5.07 6.04
N LEU A 227 -7.54 5.52 4.80
CA LEU A 227 -6.63 5.30 3.69
C LEU A 227 -5.39 6.16 3.87
N ARG A 228 -4.24 5.50 3.94
CA ARG A 228 -2.94 6.19 3.94
C ARG A 228 -2.65 6.70 2.54
N ASP A 229 -2.26 7.96 2.45
CA ASP A 229 -1.82 8.54 1.18
C ASP A 229 -0.59 7.81 0.64
N ALA A 230 -0.51 7.67 -0.69
CA ALA A 230 0.54 6.89 -1.35
C ALA A 230 1.94 7.47 -1.07
N GLU A 231 2.06 8.79 -0.90
CA GLU A 231 3.32 9.46 -0.57
C GLU A 231 3.83 9.11 0.84
N LEU A 232 2.93 8.70 1.74
CA LEU A 232 3.25 8.29 3.11
C LEU A 232 3.41 6.77 3.24
N ASP A 233 3.17 6.01 2.18
CA ASP A 233 3.20 4.55 2.20
C ASP A 233 4.64 4.01 2.09
N LEU A 234 5.19 3.64 3.24
CA LEU A 234 6.50 3.00 3.37
C LEU A 234 6.56 1.58 2.76
N PHE A 235 5.42 0.99 2.40
CA PHE A 235 5.30 -0.38 1.87
C PHE A 235 4.61 -0.41 0.51
N SER A 236 4.87 0.61 -0.31
CA SER A 236 4.20 0.83 -1.59
C SER A 236 4.43 -0.29 -2.62
N LEU A 237 5.48 -1.10 -2.51
CA LEU A 237 5.74 -2.24 -3.40
C LEU A 237 6.11 -3.50 -2.63
N GLY A 238 5.74 -4.66 -3.18
CA GLY A 238 6.25 -5.96 -2.79
C GLY A 238 7.73 -6.10 -3.09
N THR A 239 8.42 -7.00 -2.38
CA THR A 239 9.87 -7.17 -2.49
C THR A 239 10.34 -7.49 -3.91
N ALA A 240 9.58 -8.30 -4.67
CA ALA A 240 9.94 -8.67 -6.03
C ALA A 240 9.78 -7.48 -6.98
N GLU A 241 8.67 -6.76 -6.85
CA GLU A 241 8.33 -5.57 -7.63
C GLU A 241 9.32 -4.44 -7.37
N ALA A 242 9.67 -4.19 -6.10
CA ALA A 242 10.67 -3.20 -5.71
C ALA A 242 12.05 -3.52 -6.29
N ARG A 243 12.47 -4.80 -6.27
CA ARG A 243 13.73 -5.23 -6.90
C ARG A 243 13.70 -5.06 -8.41
N ALA A 244 12.61 -5.44 -9.06
CA ALA A 244 12.46 -5.30 -10.50
C ALA A 244 12.49 -3.82 -10.92
N ALA A 245 11.76 -2.95 -10.22
CA ALA A 245 11.77 -1.52 -10.43
C ALA A 245 13.17 -0.92 -10.24
N GLY A 246 13.87 -1.31 -9.16
CA GLY A 246 15.24 -0.90 -8.91
C GLY A 246 16.22 -1.34 -10.01
N LEU A 247 16.10 -2.58 -10.50
CA LEU A 247 16.90 -3.08 -11.61
C LEU A 247 16.62 -2.34 -12.92
N ALA A 248 15.35 -2.03 -13.21
CA ALA A 248 14.97 -1.26 -14.39
C ALA A 248 15.51 0.17 -14.33
N ALA A 249 15.39 0.84 -13.18
CA ALA A 249 15.97 2.16 -12.97
C ALA A 249 17.51 2.15 -13.09
N ALA A 250 18.16 1.09 -12.61
CA ALA A 250 19.59 0.87 -12.76
C ALA A 250 20.02 0.51 -14.19
N ALA A 251 19.12 0.04 -15.04
CA ALA A 251 19.43 -0.27 -16.44
C ALA A 251 19.56 1.01 -17.28
N THR A 252 18.94 2.12 -16.85
CA THR A 252 19.00 3.43 -17.53
C THR A 252 19.92 4.41 -16.81
N LEU A 253 21.11 3.95 -16.41
CA LEU A 253 22.10 4.80 -15.76
C LEU A 253 22.47 6.00 -16.66
N PRO A 254 22.23 7.24 -16.20
CA PRO A 254 22.72 8.41 -16.92
C PRO A 254 24.24 8.33 -17.04
N ASP A 255 24.76 8.61 -18.24
CA ASP A 255 26.21 8.69 -18.49
C ASP A 255 26.68 10.16 -18.49
N ALA A 256 26.24 10.89 -17.47
CA ALA A 256 26.54 12.30 -17.24
C ALA A 256 26.32 12.66 -15.76
N PRO A 257 27.05 13.65 -15.22
CA PRO A 257 26.74 14.31 -13.96
C PRO A 257 25.35 14.96 -13.92
N GLY A 258 24.82 15.14 -12.71
CA GLY A 258 23.55 15.84 -12.48
C GLY A 258 23.66 17.37 -12.61
N ASP A 259 22.53 18.07 -12.48
CA ASP A 259 22.49 19.54 -12.43
C ASP A 259 22.81 20.11 -11.04
N ALA A 260 22.69 19.28 -10.00
CA ALA A 260 23.00 19.64 -8.62
C ALA A 260 24.36 19.06 -8.20
N PRO A 261 25.10 19.73 -7.29
CA PRO A 261 26.32 19.18 -6.73
C PRO A 261 26.08 17.84 -6.02
N ALA A 262 26.99 16.89 -6.20
CA ALA A 262 26.89 15.57 -5.58
C ALA A 262 27.02 15.66 -4.04
N ASP A 263 26.05 15.12 -3.30
CA ASP A 263 26.10 15.05 -1.83
C ASP A 263 27.21 14.06 -1.39
N PRO A 264 28.25 14.52 -0.66
CA PRO A 264 29.32 13.63 -0.19
C PRO A 264 28.82 12.49 0.72
N ALA A 265 27.72 12.68 1.45
CA ALA A 265 27.14 11.62 2.29
C ALA A 265 26.48 10.53 1.44
N ALA A 266 25.75 10.90 0.39
CA ALA A 266 25.22 9.97 -0.62
C ALA A 266 26.32 9.14 -1.28
N VAL A 267 27.42 9.77 -1.71
CA VAL A 267 28.57 9.06 -2.30
C VAL A 267 29.17 8.04 -1.33
N ARG A 268 29.32 8.38 -0.05
CA ARG A 268 29.83 7.44 0.97
C ARG A 268 28.86 6.27 1.22
N ARG A 269 27.55 6.51 1.24
CA ARG A 269 26.54 5.43 1.36
C ARG A 269 26.61 4.49 0.17
N ALA A 270 26.67 5.02 -1.06
CA ALA A 270 26.78 4.22 -2.28
C ALA A 270 28.02 3.30 -2.27
N ILE A 271 29.18 3.82 -1.87
CA ILE A 271 30.41 3.03 -1.73
C ILE A 271 30.25 1.94 -0.66
N ALA A 272 29.67 2.27 0.51
CA ALA A 272 29.44 1.31 1.58
C ALA A 272 28.48 0.18 1.17
N VAL A 273 27.45 0.48 0.38
CA VAL A 273 26.49 -0.50 -0.14
C VAL A 273 27.17 -1.55 -1.01
N VAL A 274 28.12 -1.16 -1.86
CA VAL A 274 28.80 -2.09 -2.78
C VAL A 274 30.00 -2.79 -2.16
N ALA A 275 30.51 -2.33 -1.02
CA ALA A 275 31.74 -2.83 -0.39
C ALA A 275 31.73 -4.35 -0.15
N GLY A 276 30.57 -4.95 0.13
CA GLY A 276 30.45 -6.40 0.36
C GLY A 276 30.31 -7.26 -0.91
N VAL A 277 30.18 -6.66 -2.09
CA VAL A 277 29.89 -7.36 -3.35
C VAL A 277 30.91 -7.10 -4.48
N VAL A 278 31.83 -6.16 -4.27
CA VAL A 278 32.95 -5.91 -5.21
C VAL A 278 34.02 -6.99 -5.09
N ALA A 279 34.84 -7.14 -6.13
CA ALA A 279 35.93 -8.10 -6.10
C ALA A 279 36.95 -7.76 -4.99
N PRO A 280 37.55 -8.77 -4.31
CA PRO A 280 38.62 -8.54 -3.36
C PRO A 280 39.75 -7.70 -3.97
N GLY A 281 40.10 -6.60 -3.29
CA GLY A 281 41.13 -5.66 -3.74
C GLY A 281 40.64 -4.54 -4.68
N THR A 282 39.37 -4.55 -5.11
CA THR A 282 38.77 -3.36 -5.74
C THR A 282 38.53 -2.29 -4.66
N VAL A 283 39.03 -1.07 -4.90
CA VAL A 283 38.87 0.06 -3.97
C VAL A 283 38.29 1.28 -4.70
N PHE A 284 37.25 1.87 -4.11
CA PHE A 284 36.68 3.14 -4.55
C PHE A 284 37.08 4.26 -3.60
N THR A 285 37.75 5.29 -4.14
CA THR A 285 38.26 6.42 -3.35
C THR A 285 37.57 7.71 -3.78
N PRO A 286 36.67 8.28 -2.97
CA PRO A 286 36.15 9.62 -3.21
C PRO A 286 37.27 10.64 -2.95
N VAL A 287 37.50 11.54 -3.89
CA VAL A 287 38.52 12.61 -3.75
C VAL A 287 37.89 13.77 -2.99
N THR A 288 38.22 13.89 -1.71
CA THR A 288 37.64 14.89 -0.81
C THR A 288 38.42 16.20 -0.73
N ASP A 289 39.67 16.19 -1.17
CA ASP A 289 40.52 17.39 -1.23
C ASP A 289 40.25 18.17 -2.53
N ASP A 290 39.94 19.47 -2.40
CA ASP A 290 39.53 20.32 -3.52
C ASP A 290 40.68 20.62 -4.49
N GLU A 291 41.90 20.81 -4.00
CA GLU A 291 43.08 21.09 -4.84
C GLU A 291 43.44 19.84 -5.65
N VAL A 292 43.45 18.68 -4.99
CA VAL A 292 43.70 17.39 -5.65
C VAL A 292 42.60 17.09 -6.67
N ARG A 293 41.33 17.32 -6.33
CA ARG A 293 40.21 17.13 -7.26
C ARG A 293 40.38 18.00 -8.49
N ALA A 294 40.65 19.30 -8.31
CA ALA A 294 40.82 20.25 -9.41
C ALA A 294 41.98 19.86 -10.34
N ALA A 295 43.11 19.44 -9.76
CA ALA A 295 44.26 18.98 -10.52
C ALA A 295 43.96 17.71 -11.32
N LEU A 296 43.29 16.72 -10.71
CA LEU A 296 42.93 15.47 -11.37
C LEU A 296 41.87 15.68 -12.46
N SER A 297 40.82 16.46 -12.20
CA SER A 297 39.77 16.73 -13.19
C SER A 297 40.31 17.47 -14.41
N ALA A 298 41.21 18.45 -14.21
CA ALA A 298 41.84 19.17 -15.31
C ALA A 298 42.71 18.26 -16.20
N ALA A 299 43.21 17.16 -15.66
CA ALA A 299 44.04 16.20 -16.38
C ALA A 299 43.23 15.12 -17.13
N VAL A 300 41.94 14.95 -16.84
CA VAL A 300 41.07 13.94 -17.47
C VAL A 300 40.42 14.53 -18.74
N PRO A 301 40.70 13.98 -19.94
CA PRO A 301 40.06 14.46 -21.17
C PRO A 301 38.54 14.27 -21.14
N GLY A 302 37.81 15.30 -21.58
CA GLY A 302 36.34 15.25 -21.65
C GLY A 302 35.64 15.36 -20.28
N TRP A 303 36.33 15.87 -19.25
CA TRP A 303 35.72 16.13 -17.96
C TRP A 303 34.47 17.02 -18.09
N PRO A 304 33.29 16.57 -17.63
CA PRO A 304 32.07 17.36 -17.75
C PRO A 304 32.13 18.61 -16.87
N GLU A 305 31.79 19.78 -17.42
CA GLU A 305 31.82 21.06 -16.69
C GLU A 305 30.92 21.07 -15.44
N ARG A 306 29.83 20.28 -15.46
CA ARG A 306 28.89 20.16 -14.35
C ARG A 306 29.35 19.20 -13.25
N ALA A 307 30.40 18.42 -13.45
CA ALA A 307 30.88 17.49 -12.44
C ALA A 307 31.48 18.23 -11.25
N THR A 308 31.00 17.89 -10.06
CA THR A 308 31.39 18.52 -8.78
C THR A 308 32.18 17.57 -7.88
N ALA A 309 32.08 16.25 -8.10
CA ALA A 309 32.86 15.27 -7.36
C ALA A 309 33.53 14.23 -8.27
N LEU A 310 34.53 13.56 -7.71
CA LEU A 310 35.39 12.59 -8.38
C LEU A 310 35.54 11.35 -7.49
N VAL A 311 35.30 10.17 -8.06
CA VAL A 311 35.61 8.89 -7.41
C VAL A 311 36.58 8.10 -8.28
N LEU A 312 37.69 7.67 -7.69
CA LEU A 312 38.70 6.84 -8.34
C LEU A 312 38.42 5.36 -8.09
N GLY A 313 38.38 4.56 -9.17
CA GLY A 313 38.26 3.10 -9.10
C GLY A 313 39.61 2.44 -9.29
N HIS A 314 40.07 1.71 -8.28
CA HIS A 314 41.34 1.00 -8.29
C HIS A 314 41.11 -0.51 -8.42
N PRO A 315 41.68 -1.17 -9.44
CA PRO A 315 41.67 -2.62 -9.52
C PRO A 315 42.60 -3.24 -8.47
N PRO A 316 42.43 -4.54 -8.17
CA PRO A 316 43.43 -5.29 -7.41
C PRO A 316 44.79 -5.25 -8.10
N THR A 317 45.86 -5.18 -7.30
CA THR A 317 47.25 -5.20 -7.77
C THR A 317 47.87 -6.58 -7.49
N PRO A 318 48.57 -7.22 -8.45
CA PRO A 318 48.87 -6.75 -9.80
C PRO A 318 47.65 -6.79 -10.73
N VAL A 319 47.62 -5.86 -11.71
CA VAL A 319 46.51 -5.73 -12.65
C VAL A 319 46.68 -6.73 -13.80
N ASP A 320 45.65 -7.56 -14.03
CA ASP A 320 45.55 -8.44 -15.19
C ASP A 320 44.26 -8.12 -15.99
N PRO A 321 44.12 -8.65 -17.24
CA PRO A 321 42.93 -8.38 -18.05
C PRO A 321 41.61 -8.80 -17.39
N ALA A 322 41.61 -9.88 -16.60
CA ALA A 322 40.42 -10.34 -15.89
C ALA A 322 40.04 -9.38 -14.75
N GLY A 323 41.03 -8.80 -14.08
CA GLY A 323 40.89 -7.78 -13.04
C GLY A 323 40.32 -6.48 -13.59
N LEU A 324 40.68 -6.08 -14.83
CA LEU A 324 40.08 -4.93 -15.49
C LEU A 324 38.60 -5.18 -15.88
N VAL A 325 38.27 -6.38 -16.37
CA VAL A 325 36.87 -6.76 -16.64
C VAL A 325 36.05 -6.75 -15.34
N ARG A 326 36.62 -7.27 -14.25
CA ARG A 326 35.99 -7.24 -12.92
C ARG A 326 35.81 -5.82 -12.40
N LEU A 327 36.82 -4.96 -12.55
CA LEU A 327 36.73 -3.54 -12.20
C LEU A 327 35.60 -2.86 -12.97
N GLY A 328 35.43 -3.16 -14.27
CA GLY A 328 34.30 -2.66 -15.05
C GLY A 328 32.94 -3.06 -14.46
N ALA A 329 32.78 -4.32 -14.05
CA ALA A 329 31.56 -4.78 -13.38
C ALA A 329 31.36 -4.11 -12.01
N ASP A 330 32.43 -3.92 -11.24
CA ASP A 330 32.39 -3.25 -9.93
C ASP A 330 32.06 -1.76 -10.07
N LEU A 331 32.62 -1.08 -11.08
CA LEU A 331 32.27 0.30 -11.41
C LEU A 331 30.79 0.40 -11.76
N GLN A 332 30.25 -0.53 -12.54
CA GLN A 332 28.82 -0.54 -12.84
C GLN A 332 27.97 -0.74 -11.58
N ARG A 333 28.38 -1.60 -10.64
CA ARG A 333 27.72 -1.74 -9.33
C ARG A 333 27.73 -0.42 -8.56
N LEU A 334 28.87 0.28 -8.53
CA LEU A 334 28.98 1.58 -7.88
C LEU A 334 28.09 2.63 -8.55
N ARG A 335 28.09 2.71 -9.89
CA ARG A 335 27.23 3.63 -10.64
C ARG A 335 25.75 3.39 -10.34
N THR A 336 25.34 2.12 -10.24
CA THR A 336 23.99 1.74 -9.79
C THR A 336 23.69 2.25 -8.39
N ALA A 337 24.60 2.07 -7.43
CA ALA A 337 24.41 2.53 -6.06
C ALA A 337 24.37 4.07 -5.96
N LEU A 338 25.20 4.77 -6.75
CA LEU A 338 25.20 6.23 -6.84
C LEU A 338 23.88 6.77 -7.41
N ALA A 339 23.39 6.18 -8.50
CA ALA A 339 22.13 6.59 -9.10
C ALA A 339 20.93 6.33 -8.17
N ALA A 340 20.95 5.24 -7.39
CA ALA A 340 19.92 4.97 -6.38
C ALA A 340 19.91 6.01 -5.24
N GLU A 341 21.04 6.67 -4.99
CA GLU A 341 21.17 7.80 -4.05
C GLU A 341 20.94 9.16 -4.73
N GLY A 342 20.47 9.19 -5.98
CA GLY A 342 20.22 10.41 -6.73
C GLY A 342 21.48 11.12 -7.23
N VAL A 343 22.60 10.40 -7.37
CA VAL A 343 23.88 10.93 -7.87
C VAL A 343 24.19 10.33 -9.26
N PRO A 344 23.86 11.03 -10.35
CA PRO A 344 24.26 10.63 -11.70
C PRO A 344 25.78 10.58 -11.84
N SER A 345 26.31 9.75 -12.75
CA SER A 345 27.75 9.60 -12.91
C SER A 345 28.17 9.30 -14.34
N ALA A 346 29.24 9.93 -14.80
CA ALA A 346 29.92 9.61 -16.06
C ALA A 346 31.17 8.77 -15.80
N LEU A 347 31.32 7.68 -16.55
CA LEU A 347 32.55 6.89 -16.53
C LEU A 347 33.59 7.51 -17.48
N LEU A 348 34.75 7.85 -16.95
CA LEU A 348 35.85 8.46 -17.70
C LEU A 348 37.14 7.64 -17.57
N PRO A 349 38.10 7.79 -18.52
CA PRO A 349 39.45 7.26 -18.37
C PRO A 349 40.11 7.76 -17.08
N PRO A 350 40.97 6.96 -16.43
CA PRO A 350 41.64 7.37 -15.21
C PRO A 350 42.53 8.61 -15.44
N PRO A 351 42.74 9.46 -14.42
CA PRO A 351 43.67 10.58 -14.51
C PRO A 351 45.08 10.10 -14.92
N PRO A 352 45.74 10.77 -15.88
CA PRO A 352 47.09 10.42 -16.30
C PRO A 352 48.07 10.35 -15.12
N GLY A 353 48.89 9.29 -15.06
CA GLY A 353 49.88 9.10 -14.00
C GLY A 353 49.32 8.62 -12.65
N SER A 354 48.01 8.37 -12.54
CA SER A 354 47.41 7.77 -11.35
C SER A 354 47.48 6.23 -11.38
N THR A 355 47.33 5.61 -10.21
CA THR A 355 47.17 4.14 -10.07
C THR A 355 45.74 3.67 -10.32
N ALA A 356 44.81 4.58 -10.63
CA ALA A 356 43.41 4.25 -10.85
C ALA A 356 43.24 3.52 -12.20
N GLY A 357 42.31 2.57 -12.24
CA GLY A 357 41.88 1.92 -13.48
C GLY A 357 40.75 2.65 -14.19
N ALA A 358 40.00 3.49 -13.48
CA ALA A 358 38.99 4.38 -14.02
C ALA A 358 38.66 5.52 -13.04
N CYS A 359 37.90 6.52 -13.51
CA CYS A 359 37.25 7.47 -12.62
C CYS A 359 35.79 7.72 -12.97
N LEU A 360 35.00 8.07 -11.96
CA LEU A 360 33.64 8.55 -12.10
C LEU A 360 33.60 10.05 -11.83
N ALA A 361 33.03 10.80 -12.77
CA ALA A 361 32.65 12.20 -12.58
C ALA A 361 31.20 12.25 -12.11
N LEU A 362 30.94 12.95 -11.00
CA LEU A 362 29.63 13.04 -10.33
C LEU A 362 29.10 14.47 -10.34
#